data_AF-A0A5W4NHH3-F1
#
_entry.id   AF-A0A5W4NHH3-F1
#
_cell.length_a   1.000
_cell.length_b   1.000
_cell.length_c   1.000
_cell.angle_alpha   90.00
_cell.angle_beta   90.00
_cell.angle_gamma   90.00
#
_symmetry.space_group_name_H-M   'P 1'
#
loop_
_entity.id
_entity.type
_entity.pdbx_description
1 polymer ?
#
loop_
_entity_poly.entity_id
_entity_poly.type
_entity_poly.pdbx_seq_one_letter_code
_entity_poly.pdbx_strand_id
1 'polypeptide(L)'
;QWQILLLDSQVFGVPHGELSEFQLEWLERKLADAPERQTLLLLHHHPLPAGCSWLDQHSLRNAGELDSVLANFPRVKYLLCGHIHQELDLDWNGRRLLASPSTCVQFKPHCANFTLDTIAPGWRTLELQANGVLETEVHRLQDTRFRPDTASEGY
;
A
#
# COMPACT_ATOMS: atom_id res chain seq x y z
N GLN A 1 -20.90 -7.69 4.96
CA GLN A 1 -20.01 -8.70 4.35
C GLN A 1 -18.86 -7.99 3.68
N TRP A 2 -17.68 -8.62 3.66
CA TRP A 2 -16.47 -8.07 3.07
C TRP A 2 -16.18 -8.72 1.72
N GLN A 3 -15.50 -7.96 0.86
CA GLN A 3 -14.73 -8.48 -0.26
C GLN A 3 -13.31 -7.93 -0.19
N ILE A 4 -12.35 -8.73 -0.66
CA ILE A 4 -10.94 -8.37 -0.71
C ILE A 4 -10.52 -8.50 -2.17
N LEU A 5 -10.06 -7.40 -2.75
CA LEU A 5 -9.63 -7.36 -4.15
C LEU A 5 -8.13 -7.04 -4.19
N LEU A 6 -7.38 -7.82 -4.96
CA LEU A 6 -5.95 -7.67 -5.12
C LEU A 6 -5.67 -7.27 -6.57
N LEU A 7 -4.91 -6.20 -6.75
CA LEU A 7 -4.44 -5.74 -8.05
C LEU A 7 -2.94 -5.91 -8.17
N ASP A 8 -2.49 -6.27 -9.36
CA ASP A 8 -1.08 -6.37 -9.70
C ASP A 8 -0.61 -5.04 -10.33
N SER A 9 0.03 -4.22 -9.51
CA SER A 9 0.60 -2.95 -9.97
C SER A 9 2.02 -3.09 -10.56
N GLN A 10 2.59 -4.30 -10.66
CA GLN A 10 3.96 -4.50 -11.14
C GLN A 10 4.08 -4.24 -12.64
N VAL A 11 5.09 -3.45 -13.03
CA VAL A 11 5.50 -3.30 -14.43
C VAL A 11 6.85 -3.98 -14.62
N PHE A 12 6.96 -4.81 -15.65
CA PHE A 12 8.19 -5.56 -15.91
C PHE A 12 9.38 -4.61 -16.20
N GLY A 13 10.49 -4.84 -15.50
CA GLY A 13 11.77 -4.16 -15.76
C GLY A 13 11.87 -2.74 -15.22
N VAL A 14 10.86 -2.23 -14.50
CA VAL A 14 10.87 -0.89 -13.91
C VAL A 14 10.34 -0.89 -12.47
N PRO A 15 10.85 0.01 -11.61
CA PRO A 15 10.50 0.02 -10.19
C PRO A 15 9.17 0.71 -9.86
N HIS A 16 8.60 1.49 -10.78
CA HIS A 16 7.32 2.15 -10.57
C HIS A 16 6.15 1.20 -10.84
N GLY A 17 4.99 1.55 -10.28
CA GLY A 17 3.76 0.82 -10.52
C GLY A 17 2.89 1.41 -11.60
N GLU A 18 2.09 0.56 -12.23
CA GLU A 18 1.02 0.96 -13.13
C GLU A 18 -0.08 -0.12 -13.13
N LEU A 19 -1.34 0.29 -13.16
CA LEU A 19 -2.47 -0.63 -13.36
C LEU A 19 -2.88 -0.60 -14.83
N SER A 20 -2.94 -1.77 -15.45
CA SER A 20 -3.44 -1.85 -16.83
C SER A 20 -4.93 -1.51 -16.91
N GLU A 21 -5.36 -1.02 -18.07
CA GLU A 21 -6.77 -0.77 -18.39
C GLU A 21 -7.63 -2.01 -18.09
N PHE A 22 -7.15 -3.21 -18.46
CA PHE A 22 -7.82 -4.47 -18.14
C PHE A 22 -8.06 -4.68 -16.64
N GLN A 23 -7.10 -4.33 -15.78
CA GLN A 23 -7.26 -4.46 -14.34
C GLN A 23 -8.23 -3.41 -13.77
N LEU A 24 -8.24 -2.20 -14.31
CA LEU A 24 -9.19 -1.17 -13.92
C LEU A 24 -10.63 -1.54 -14.31
N GLU A 25 -10.84 -2.04 -15.54
CA GLU A 25 -12.14 -2.57 -15.96
C GLU A 25 -12.57 -3.77 -15.12
N TRP A 26 -11.63 -4.67 -14.81
CA TRP A 26 -11.90 -5.82 -13.97
C TRP A 26 -12.31 -5.40 -12.56
N LEU A 27 -11.60 -4.42 -11.98
CA LEU A 27 -11.93 -3.84 -10.68
C LEU A 27 -13.35 -3.27 -10.69
N GLU A 28 -13.68 -2.43 -11.68
CA GLU A 28 -15.00 -1.82 -11.82
C GLU A 28 -16.10 -2.89 -11.88
N ARG A 29 -15.92 -3.92 -12.72
CA ARG A 29 -16.87 -5.04 -12.83
C ARG A 29 -17.04 -5.77 -11.50
N LYS A 30 -15.95 -6.06 -10.78
CA LYS A 30 -16.02 -6.77 -9.49
C LYS A 30 -16.70 -5.95 -8.40
N LEU A 31 -16.50 -4.64 -8.39
CA LEU A 31 -17.19 -3.74 -7.48
C LEU A 31 -18.69 -3.63 -7.82
N ALA A 32 -19.04 -3.60 -9.10
CA ALA A 32 -20.42 -3.60 -9.57
C ALA A 32 -21.16 -4.92 -9.34
N ASP A 33 -20.46 -6.06 -9.34
CA ASP A 33 -21.03 -7.39 -9.05
C ASP A 33 -21.54 -7.52 -7.59
N ALA A 34 -20.97 -6.74 -6.66
CA ALA A 34 -21.30 -6.80 -5.22
C ALA A 34 -21.27 -5.42 -4.54
N PRO A 35 -22.15 -4.49 -4.95
CA PRO A 35 -22.10 -3.08 -4.55
C PRO A 35 -22.47 -2.83 -3.08
N GLU A 36 -23.03 -3.85 -2.39
CA GLU A 36 -23.39 -3.80 -0.97
C GLU A 36 -22.23 -4.14 -0.03
N ARG A 37 -21.19 -4.81 -0.52
CA ARG A 37 -20.05 -5.27 0.28
C ARG A 37 -19.10 -4.13 0.60
N GLN A 38 -18.48 -4.20 1.78
CA GLN A 38 -17.32 -3.37 2.10
C GLN A 38 -16.10 -3.97 1.41
N THR A 39 -15.27 -3.13 0.80
CA THR A 39 -14.11 -3.59 0.04
C THR A 39 -12.82 -3.11 0.69
N LEU A 40 -11.91 -4.06 0.91
CA LEU A 40 -10.49 -3.81 1.13
C LEU A 40 -9.77 -4.05 -0.20
N LEU A 41 -9.14 -3.00 -0.74
CA LEU A 41 -8.32 -3.07 -1.94
C LEU A 41 -6.85 -3.21 -1.57
N LEU A 42 -6.11 -4.09 -2.24
CA LEU A 42 -4.67 -4.28 -2.04
C LEU A 42 -3.93 -4.11 -3.36
N LEU A 43 -2.82 -3.40 -3.33
CA LEU A 43 -1.84 -3.36 -4.42
C LEU A 43 -0.43 -3.11 -3.85
N HIS A 44 0.62 -3.26 -4.66
CA HIS A 44 1.99 -3.10 -4.15
C HIS A 44 2.41 -1.63 -4.05
N HIS A 45 2.29 -0.87 -5.14
CA HIS A 45 2.79 0.50 -5.23
C HIS A 45 1.86 1.50 -4.54
N HIS A 46 2.42 2.55 -3.97
CA HIS A 46 1.67 3.53 -3.18
C HIS A 46 1.04 4.61 -4.09
N PRO A 47 -0.25 4.98 -3.90
CA PRO A 47 -0.92 6.00 -4.69
C PRO A 47 -0.67 7.44 -4.19
N LEU A 48 -0.14 7.59 -2.95
CA LEU A 48 0.27 8.87 -2.38
C LEU A 48 1.76 8.85 -2.04
N PRO A 49 2.48 9.98 -2.20
CA PRO A 49 3.88 10.08 -1.79
C PRO A 49 4.09 9.72 -0.32
N ALA A 50 5.15 8.96 -0.03
CA ALA A 50 5.62 8.65 1.31
C ALA A 50 6.55 9.75 1.87
N GLY A 51 6.87 10.77 1.07
CA GLY A 51 7.73 11.89 1.48
C GLY A 51 9.21 11.57 1.39
N CYS A 52 9.59 10.58 0.58
CA CYS A 52 10.97 10.19 0.30
C CYS A 52 11.21 10.30 -1.20
N SER A 53 11.94 11.33 -1.66
CA SER A 53 12.02 11.66 -3.09
C SER A 53 12.49 10.49 -3.98
N TRP A 54 13.47 9.72 -3.52
CA TRP A 54 13.99 8.56 -4.26
C TRP A 54 13.00 7.39 -4.35
N LEU A 55 12.04 7.31 -3.42
CA LEU A 55 11.03 6.26 -3.36
C LEU A 55 9.74 6.71 -4.06
N ASP A 56 9.40 7.99 -3.95
CA ASP A 56 8.19 8.58 -4.53
C ASP A 56 8.21 8.55 -6.07
N GLN A 57 9.40 8.53 -6.69
CA GLN A 57 9.56 8.26 -8.13
C GLN A 57 9.19 6.83 -8.55
N HIS A 58 8.97 5.92 -7.60
CA HIS A 58 8.56 4.53 -7.81
C HIS A 58 7.08 4.30 -7.40
N SER A 59 6.32 5.37 -7.19
CA SER A 59 4.88 5.33 -6.91
C SER A 59 4.04 4.71 -8.03
N LEU A 60 2.75 4.50 -7.76
CA LEU A 60 1.76 4.13 -8.76
C LEU A 60 1.50 5.32 -9.71
N ARG A 61 1.88 5.18 -10.99
CA ARG A 61 1.82 6.27 -11.98
C ARG A 61 0.41 6.73 -12.31
N ASN A 62 -0.53 5.80 -12.47
CA ASN A 62 -1.91 6.10 -12.81
C ASN A 62 -2.85 6.02 -11.59
N ALA A 63 -2.38 6.46 -10.43
CA ALA A 63 -3.21 6.55 -9.22
C ALA A 63 -4.49 7.38 -9.42
N GLY A 64 -4.45 8.41 -10.29
CA GLY A 64 -5.62 9.20 -10.64
C GLY A 64 -6.68 8.43 -11.44
N GLU A 65 -6.27 7.47 -12.28
CA GLU A 65 -7.22 6.59 -12.98
C GLU A 65 -7.88 5.62 -12.00
N LEU A 66 -7.10 5.05 -11.09
CA LEU A 66 -7.64 4.24 -9.99
C LEU A 66 -8.63 5.04 -9.15
N ASP A 67 -8.28 6.26 -8.76
CA ASP A 67 -9.15 7.16 -7.99
C ASP A 67 -10.47 7.45 -8.73
N SER A 68 -10.39 7.67 -10.04
CA SER A 68 -11.56 7.92 -10.89
C SER A 68 -12.53 6.73 -10.91
N VAL A 69 -12.02 5.50 -10.99
CA VAL A 69 -12.84 4.29 -10.87
C VAL A 69 -13.46 4.22 -9.48
N LEU A 70 -12.65 4.38 -8.43
CA LEU A 70 -13.07 4.24 -7.04
C LEU A 70 -14.08 5.29 -6.58
N ALA A 71 -14.12 6.47 -7.22
CA ALA A 71 -15.09 7.52 -6.93
C ALA A 71 -16.55 7.06 -7.05
N ASN A 72 -16.82 6.08 -7.92
CA ASN A 72 -18.15 5.50 -8.11
C ASN A 72 -18.53 4.45 -7.05
N PHE A 73 -17.58 4.03 -6.20
CA PHE A 73 -17.75 2.91 -5.27
C PHE A 73 -17.43 3.29 -3.82
N PRO A 74 -18.33 4.00 -3.11
CA PRO A 74 -18.06 4.56 -1.78
C PRO A 74 -17.87 3.51 -0.66
N ARG A 75 -18.07 2.22 -0.95
CA ARG A 75 -17.80 1.10 -0.02
C ARG A 75 -16.38 0.54 -0.14
N VAL A 76 -15.60 1.00 -1.11
CA VAL A 76 -14.14 0.84 -1.09
C VAL A 76 -13.60 1.88 -0.12
N LYS A 77 -13.46 1.50 1.15
CA LYS A 77 -13.06 2.41 2.23
C LYS A 77 -11.60 2.26 2.62
N TYR A 78 -10.98 1.15 2.27
CA TYR A 78 -9.64 0.79 2.73
C TYR A 78 -8.79 0.38 1.53
N LEU A 79 -7.60 0.96 1.45
CA LEU A 79 -6.54 0.57 0.52
C LEU A 79 -5.30 0.20 1.32
N LEU A 80 -4.73 -0.97 1.05
CA LEU A 80 -3.46 -1.37 1.61
C LEU A 80 -2.40 -1.41 0.50
N CYS A 81 -1.27 -0.74 0.75
CA CYS A 81 -0.10 -0.82 -0.10
C CYS A 81 1.17 -1.27 0.66
N GLY A 82 2.20 -1.61 -0.12
CA GLY A 82 3.53 -1.94 0.35
C GLY A 82 4.55 -1.01 -0.30
N HIS A 83 5.60 -1.60 -0.87
CA HIS A 83 6.70 -0.95 -1.59
C HIS A 83 7.60 -0.06 -0.73
N ILE A 84 7.03 0.75 0.16
CA ILE A 84 7.74 1.82 0.83
C ILE A 84 8.48 1.42 2.11
N HIS A 85 8.26 0.18 2.58
CA HIS A 85 8.87 -0.37 3.80
C HIS A 85 8.67 0.54 5.03
N GLN A 86 7.55 1.25 5.07
CA GLN A 86 7.18 2.23 6.08
C GLN A 86 5.73 1.97 6.50
N GLU A 87 5.41 2.38 7.71
CA GLU A 87 4.05 2.44 8.20
C GLU A 87 3.43 3.78 7.82
N LEU A 88 2.28 3.75 7.15
CA LEU A 88 1.43 4.92 6.91
C LEU A 88 -0.03 4.60 7.23
N ASP A 89 -0.76 5.61 7.65
CA ASP A 89 -2.20 5.61 7.85
C ASP A 89 -2.75 7.00 7.52
N LEU A 90 -3.27 7.15 6.30
CA LEU A 90 -3.60 8.44 5.70
C LEU A 90 -5.01 8.42 5.11
N ASP A 91 -5.62 9.60 4.93
CA ASP A 91 -6.79 9.74 4.06
C ASP A 91 -6.35 9.98 2.62
N TRP A 92 -6.88 9.17 1.70
CA TRP A 92 -6.73 9.33 0.26
C TRP A 92 -8.11 9.48 -0.37
N ASN A 93 -8.56 10.73 -0.49
CA ASN A 93 -9.85 11.09 -1.09
C ASN A 93 -11.05 10.39 -0.43
N GLY A 94 -11.06 10.33 0.92
CA GLY A 94 -12.11 9.67 1.70
C GLY A 94 -11.91 8.16 1.90
N ARG A 95 -10.78 7.60 1.46
CA ARG A 95 -10.36 6.21 1.68
C ARG A 95 -9.21 6.18 2.66
N ARG A 96 -9.25 5.29 3.65
CA ARG A 96 -8.10 5.07 4.55
C ARG A 96 -7.03 4.27 3.79
N LEU A 97 -5.94 4.93 3.46
CA LEU A 97 -4.74 4.36 2.85
C LEU A 97 -3.78 3.90 3.95
N LEU A 98 -3.48 2.60 3.96
CA LEU A 98 -2.54 1.98 4.87
C LEU A 98 -1.30 1.55 4.09
N ALA A 99 -0.12 1.83 4.62
CA ALA A 99 1.10 1.16 4.20
C ALA A 99 1.61 0.26 5.34
N SER A 100 2.10 -0.92 4.97
CA SER A 100 2.68 -1.88 5.92
C SER A 100 4.20 -1.80 5.94
N PRO A 101 4.82 -1.92 7.12
CA PRO A 101 6.26 -2.13 7.20
C PRO A 101 6.66 -3.43 6.49
N SER A 102 7.91 -3.52 6.10
CA SER A 102 8.46 -4.75 5.53
C SER A 102 8.77 -5.76 6.64
N THR A 103 8.67 -7.05 6.30
CA THR A 103 9.13 -8.14 7.16
C THR A 103 10.66 -8.28 7.19
N CYS A 104 11.39 -7.39 6.51
CA CYS A 104 12.85 -7.31 6.47
C CYS A 104 13.33 -5.86 6.70
N VAL A 105 14.22 -5.35 5.85
CA VAL A 105 14.79 -4.00 5.92
C VAL A 105 13.69 -2.94 5.91
N GLN A 106 13.91 -1.84 6.62
CA GLN A 106 13.00 -0.69 6.62
C GLN A 106 13.66 0.46 5.86
N PHE A 107 12.88 1.31 5.21
CA PHE A 107 13.39 2.54 4.59
C PHE A 107 13.17 3.73 5.51
N LYS A 108 14.19 4.58 5.63
CA LYS A 108 14.13 5.74 6.49
C LYS A 108 13.20 6.80 5.88
N PRO A 109 12.19 7.30 6.62
CA PRO A 109 11.29 8.33 6.13
C PRO A 109 12.01 9.67 5.91
N HIS A 110 11.43 10.54 5.09
CA HIS A 110 11.87 11.93 4.88
C HIS A 110 13.32 12.09 4.42
N CYS A 111 13.81 11.17 3.59
CA CYS A 111 15.15 11.18 3.04
C CYS A 111 15.13 11.37 1.51
N ALA A 112 16.07 12.17 0.98
CA ALA A 112 16.19 12.42 -0.45
C ALA A 112 16.87 11.28 -1.21
N ASN A 113 17.77 10.55 -0.55
CA ASN A 113 18.54 9.43 -1.10
C ASN A 113 18.14 8.12 -0.43
N PHE A 114 18.42 6.99 -1.09
CA PHE A 114 18.26 5.66 -0.50
C PHE A 114 18.92 5.60 0.88
N THR A 115 18.16 5.20 1.89
CA THR A 115 18.64 5.11 3.27
C THR A 115 17.84 4.04 3.99
N LEU A 116 18.54 3.06 4.54
CA LEU A 116 17.94 2.06 5.42
C LEU A 116 17.68 2.63 6.81
N ASP A 117 16.56 2.28 7.41
CA ASP A 117 16.26 2.55 8.81
C ASP A 117 16.78 1.39 9.69
N THR A 118 17.06 1.72 10.95
CA THR A 118 17.48 0.76 11.99
C THR A 118 16.29 0.17 12.75
N ILE A 119 15.07 0.66 12.51
CA ILE A 119 13.87 0.11 13.13
C ILE A 119 13.66 -1.35 12.72
N ALA A 120 13.21 -2.16 13.67
CA ALA A 120 13.06 -3.60 13.48
C ALA A 120 12.04 -3.94 12.38
N PRO A 121 12.22 -5.08 11.69
CA PRO A 121 11.23 -5.60 10.76
C PRO A 121 9.85 -5.73 11.42
N GLY A 122 8.80 -5.59 10.61
CA GLY A 122 7.43 -5.59 11.11
C GLY A 122 6.42 -6.16 10.14
N TRP A 123 5.20 -6.30 10.63
CA TRP A 123 4.04 -6.70 9.85
C TRP A 123 2.79 -5.98 10.38
N ARG A 124 1.71 -6.03 9.62
CA ARG A 124 0.42 -5.45 10.01
C ARG A 124 -0.63 -6.54 10.14
N THR A 125 -1.38 -6.55 11.23
CA THR A 125 -2.61 -7.36 11.36
C THR A 125 -3.82 -6.54 10.94
N LEU A 126 -4.83 -7.21 10.37
CA LEU A 126 -6.08 -6.62 9.91
C LEU A 126 -7.24 -7.47 10.46
N GLU A 127 -8.17 -6.82 11.15
CA GLU A 127 -9.42 -7.43 11.61
C GLU A 127 -10.61 -6.74 10.93
N LEU A 128 -11.35 -7.52 10.14
CA LEU A 128 -12.44 -7.06 9.30
C LEU A 128 -13.78 -7.24 10.04
N GLN A 129 -14.22 -6.21 10.75
CA GLN A 129 -15.42 -6.28 11.57
C GLN A 129 -16.70 -6.32 10.72
N ALA A 130 -17.73 -7.02 11.19
CA ALA A 130 -18.98 -7.22 10.44
C ALA A 130 -19.73 -5.90 10.12
N ASN A 131 -19.52 -4.85 10.94
CA ASN A 131 -20.06 -3.50 10.77
C ASN A 131 -19.34 -2.68 9.68
N GLY A 132 -18.30 -3.23 9.04
CA GLY A 132 -17.54 -2.57 7.99
C GLY A 132 -16.37 -1.72 8.48
N VAL A 133 -16.00 -1.83 9.76
CA VAL A 133 -14.79 -1.23 10.32
C VAL A 133 -13.61 -2.18 10.13
N LEU A 134 -12.49 -1.65 9.67
CA LEU A 134 -11.19 -2.33 9.69
C LEU A 134 -10.39 -1.87 10.90
N GLU A 135 -10.09 -2.80 11.80
CA GLU A 135 -9.13 -2.63 12.88
C GLU A 135 -7.76 -3.14 12.42
N THR A 136 -6.68 -2.48 12.84
CA THR A 136 -5.34 -2.82 12.40
C THR A 136 -4.30 -2.44 13.43
N GLU A 137 -3.25 -3.24 13.53
CA GLU A 137 -2.10 -3.00 14.40
C GLU A 137 -0.81 -3.34 13.65
N VAL A 138 0.23 -2.53 13.85
CA VAL A 138 1.58 -2.82 13.37
C VAL A 138 2.37 -3.46 14.50
N HIS A 139 2.96 -4.61 14.17
CA HIS A 139 3.82 -5.37 15.05
C HIS A 139 5.24 -5.31 14.54
N ARG A 140 6.22 -5.33 15.45
CA ARG A 140 7.64 -5.38 15.12
C ARG A 140 8.33 -6.47 15.92
N LEU A 141 9.38 -7.03 15.35
CA LEU A 141 10.24 -7.96 16.07
C LEU A 141 10.88 -7.23 17.27
N GLN A 142 10.77 -7.81 18.46
CA GLN A 142 11.35 -7.23 19.69
C GLN A 142 12.87 -7.42 19.78
N ASP A 143 13.41 -8.24 18.90
CA ASP A 143 14.79 -8.67 18.90
C ASP A 143 15.67 -7.79 18.00
N THR A 144 16.83 -7.38 18.52
CA THR A 144 17.82 -6.52 17.87
C THR A 144 18.86 -7.28 17.02
N ARG A 145 18.68 -8.60 16.79
CA ARG A 145 19.59 -9.40 15.94
C ARG A 145 19.56 -8.96 14.48
N PHE A 146 18.45 -8.40 14.01
CA PHE A 146 18.39 -7.81 12.68
C PHE A 146 19.17 -6.50 12.66
N ARG A 147 20.28 -6.47 11.92
CA ARG A 147 21.09 -5.28 11.69
C ARG A 147 21.22 -5.08 10.19
N PRO A 148 20.46 -4.14 9.59
CA PRO A 148 20.63 -3.85 8.18
C PRO A 148 22.02 -3.27 7.94
N ASP A 149 22.64 -3.63 6.81
CA ASP A 149 23.88 -3.00 6.39
C ASP A 149 23.59 -1.58 5.91
N THR A 150 23.78 -0.61 6.81
CA THR A 150 23.51 0.80 6.53
C THR A 150 24.47 1.40 5.49
N ALA A 151 25.53 0.69 5.09
CA ALA A 151 26.43 1.10 4.02
C ALA A 151 25.96 0.64 2.63
N SER A 152 24.84 -0.08 2.52
CA SER A 152 24.27 -0.47 1.22
C SER A 152 23.89 0.77 0.40
N GLU A 153 24.42 0.87 -0.82
CA GLU A 153 24.19 2.01 -1.72
C GLU A 153 22.98 1.81 -2.65
N GLY A 154 22.33 0.64 -2.63
CA GLY A 154 21.28 0.29 -3.60
C GLY A 154 20.11 -0.49 -3.02
N TYR A 155 18.98 -0.36 -3.75
CA TYR A 155 17.72 -1.11 -3.64
C TYR A 155 17.55 -2.03 -4.84
#